data_AF-A0AAP5Q703-F1
#
_entry.id   AF-A0AAP5Q703-F1
#
_cell.length_a   1.000
_cell.length_b   1.000
_cell.length_c   1.000
_cell.angle_alpha   90.00
_cell.angle_beta   90.00
_cell.angle_gamma   90.00
#
_symmetry.space_group_name_H-M   'P 1'
#
loop_
_entity.id
_entity.type
_entity.pdbx_description
1 polymer ?
#
loop_
_entity_poly.entity_id
_entity_poly.type
_entity_poly.pdbx_seq_one_letter_code
_entity_poly.pdbx_strand_id
1 'polypeptide(L)'
;MNDGWAAPLRRRVRGALAACAVSLLVLALTFVGACSKPPAPLPNDAYLWQRKWTPSVASAVEQSRAFVQTWHVLAAEKDSKDDWTVVSPDWTTLAAIHAPVSAVVRIDGQLDDLNTLPVARIVKLAADWKQHGIPLAAIEIDHDCATSRLAGYARFLAALRAQLDPSVKLTITALPTWLDSPALDALLAQADESILQVHAVMNPVRGLFDPAQARAWVREYAPRTRRPWRVALPTYGSRVTWGDDGRVAGIESERPMLLANGSTQGVVHELVAQPEQISAFVARIERDALPGLKGIVWFRLPTDADERAWSLVSWRAVLTRAPLTSAIAADVRPSAQQPGLFDVSLVSGGNTDAPLPATVRTDASCAAADGINGYALDYDARGMLLRRVQPGLLRAGMRRDIGWLRCGEVDNKKVSVHVEP
;
A
#
# COMPACT_ATOMS: atom_id res chain seq x y z
N MET A 1 -76.83 17.22 59.91
CA MET A 1 -75.54 17.56 60.55
C MET A 1 -74.47 16.64 59.96
N ASN A 2 -73.47 17.28 59.39
CA ASN A 2 -72.11 16.85 59.03
C ASN A 2 -71.83 15.64 58.14
N ASP A 3 -71.40 16.00 56.92
CA ASP A 3 -70.09 15.72 56.31
C ASP A 3 -69.63 14.29 55.99
N GLY A 4 -69.35 14.08 54.71
CA GLY A 4 -68.55 12.97 54.19
C GLY A 4 -68.19 13.19 52.72
N TRP A 5 -67.11 13.94 52.47
CA TRP A 5 -66.48 14.13 51.16
C TRP A 5 -65.91 12.82 50.59
N ALA A 6 -66.13 12.54 49.30
CA ALA A 6 -65.25 11.71 48.49
C ALA A 6 -65.32 12.12 47.00
N ALA A 7 -64.24 12.73 46.50
CA ALA A 7 -64.04 13.01 45.07
C ALA A 7 -63.35 11.82 44.37
N PRO A 8 -63.75 11.39 43.17
CA PRO A 8 -63.08 10.29 42.49
C PRO A 8 -61.87 10.75 41.66
N LEU A 9 -60.71 10.20 42.01
CA LEU A 9 -59.50 10.12 41.20
C LEU A 9 -59.80 9.42 39.86
N ARG A 10 -59.97 10.17 38.75
CA ARG A 10 -59.99 9.54 37.41
C ARG A 10 -59.10 10.18 36.34
N ARG A 11 -58.37 11.26 36.64
CA ARG A 11 -57.57 11.97 35.63
C ARG A 11 -56.06 11.67 35.59
N ARG A 12 -55.47 11.03 36.61
CA ARG A 12 -53.99 10.83 36.67
C ARG A 12 -53.46 9.58 35.95
N VAL A 13 -54.29 8.57 35.69
CA VAL A 13 -53.82 7.27 35.17
C VAL A 13 -53.50 7.30 33.67
N ARG A 14 -54.20 8.12 32.87
CA ARG A 14 -54.00 8.18 31.41
C ARG A 14 -52.71 8.91 30.99
N GLY A 15 -52.24 9.88 31.78
CA GLY A 15 -50.98 10.60 31.49
C GLY A 15 -49.72 9.76 31.78
N ALA A 16 -49.76 8.93 32.82
CA ALA A 16 -48.63 8.08 33.21
C ALA A 16 -48.40 6.93 32.20
N LEU A 17 -49.48 6.32 31.67
CA LEU A 17 -49.38 5.26 30.66
C LEU A 17 -48.81 5.78 29.31
N ALA A 18 -49.19 6.99 28.89
CA ALA A 18 -48.66 7.60 27.67
C ALA A 18 -47.18 8.00 27.82
N ALA A 19 -46.78 8.53 28.97
CA ALA A 19 -45.38 8.86 29.26
C ALA A 19 -44.48 7.61 29.30
N CYS A 20 -44.93 6.52 29.94
CA CYS A 20 -44.21 5.25 29.94
C CYS A 20 -44.09 4.63 28.54
N ALA A 21 -45.12 4.72 27.70
CA ALA A 21 -45.09 4.22 26.33
C ALA A 21 -44.10 4.99 25.45
N VAL A 22 -44.03 6.33 25.60
CA VAL A 22 -43.04 7.15 24.87
C VAL A 22 -41.62 6.86 25.36
N SER A 23 -41.40 6.73 26.67
CA SER A 23 -40.09 6.35 27.22
C SER A 23 -39.63 4.95 26.78
N LEU A 24 -40.54 3.97 26.72
CA LEU A 24 -40.26 2.63 26.20
C LEU A 24 -39.95 2.63 24.70
N LEU A 25 -40.65 3.45 23.92
CA LEU A 25 -40.41 3.59 22.47
C LEU A 25 -39.08 4.29 22.19
N VAL A 26 -38.72 5.34 22.94
CA VAL A 26 -37.42 6.02 22.86
C VAL A 26 -36.30 5.08 23.29
N LEU A 27 -36.48 4.31 24.37
CA LEU A 27 -35.51 3.31 24.82
C LEU A 27 -35.32 2.20 23.76
N ALA A 28 -36.41 1.70 23.17
CA ALA A 28 -36.35 0.72 22.09
C ALA A 28 -35.65 1.28 20.83
N LEU A 29 -35.91 2.54 20.44
CA LEU A 29 -35.23 3.22 19.33
C LEU A 29 -33.74 3.43 19.62
N THR A 30 -33.34 3.69 20.87
CA THR A 30 -31.92 3.78 21.26
C THR A 30 -31.20 2.42 21.25
N PHE A 31 -31.89 1.32 21.60
CA PHE A 31 -31.31 -0.02 21.56
C PHE A 31 -31.20 -0.59 20.14
N VAL A 32 -32.11 -0.23 19.22
CA VAL A 32 -32.03 -0.65 17.81
C VAL A 32 -30.90 0.06 17.07
N GLY A 33 -30.54 1.30 17.45
CA GLY A 33 -29.39 2.02 16.91
C GLY A 33 -28.01 1.52 17.39
N ALA A 34 -27.95 0.75 18.47
CA ALA A 34 -26.70 0.29 19.09
C ALA A 34 -26.21 -1.09 18.62
N CYS A 35 -26.97 -1.76 17.75
CA CYS A 35 -26.67 -3.10 17.23
C CYS A 35 -26.28 -3.12 15.74
N SER A 36 -25.70 -2.04 15.22
CA SER A 36 -25.02 -2.11 13.93
C SER A 36 -23.71 -2.89 14.10
N LYS A 37 -23.62 -4.09 13.52
CA LYS A 37 -22.34 -4.80 13.40
C LYS A 37 -21.32 -3.84 12.78
N PRO A 38 -20.07 -3.77 13.30
CA PRO A 38 -19.05 -3.00 12.64
C PRO A 38 -18.95 -3.46 11.18
N PRO A 39 -18.84 -2.54 10.21
CA PRO A 39 -18.69 -2.91 8.82
C PRO A 39 -17.52 -3.87 8.69
N ALA A 40 -17.72 -4.95 7.92
CA ALA A 40 -16.65 -5.90 7.66
C ALA A 40 -15.46 -5.16 7.03
N PRO A 41 -14.21 -5.48 7.42
CA PRO A 41 -13.04 -4.89 6.78
C PRO A 41 -13.07 -5.08 5.27
N LEU A 42 -12.54 -4.10 4.54
CA LEU A 42 -12.41 -4.21 3.09
C LEU A 42 -11.45 -5.38 2.77
N PRO A 43 -11.84 -6.30 1.86
CA PRO A 43 -10.95 -7.38 1.46
C PRO A 43 -9.72 -6.83 0.72
N ASN A 44 -8.65 -7.62 0.77
CA ASN A 44 -7.36 -7.28 0.18
C ASN A 44 -7.12 -8.11 -1.09
N ASP A 45 -6.71 -7.44 -2.16
CA ASP A 45 -6.17 -8.04 -3.37
C ASP A 45 -4.70 -7.62 -3.53
N ALA A 46 -3.92 -8.31 -4.35
CA ALA A 46 -2.51 -7.97 -4.52
C ALA A 46 -2.07 -8.06 -5.98
N TYR A 47 -1.25 -7.09 -6.40
CA TYR A 47 -0.56 -7.13 -7.69
C TYR A 47 0.70 -8.00 -7.62
N LEU A 48 0.78 -8.98 -8.52
CA LEU A 48 1.99 -9.71 -8.89
C LEU A 48 2.58 -9.05 -10.14
N TRP A 49 3.46 -8.07 -9.93
CA TRP A 49 3.98 -7.19 -10.98
C TRP A 49 5.36 -7.59 -11.50
N GLN A 50 5.84 -8.78 -11.15
CA GLN A 50 7.16 -9.26 -11.54
C GLN A 50 7.12 -9.90 -12.93
N ARG A 51 7.95 -9.38 -13.84
CA ARG A 51 8.17 -9.98 -15.17
C ARG A 51 8.87 -11.34 -15.11
N LYS A 52 9.57 -11.63 -14.00
CA LYS A 52 10.26 -12.89 -13.74
C LYS A 52 9.83 -13.44 -12.39
N TRP A 53 9.40 -14.68 -12.38
CA TRP A 53 9.06 -15.41 -11.16
C TRP A 53 10.32 -16.03 -10.57
N THR A 54 10.81 -15.44 -9.48
CA THR A 54 11.96 -15.93 -8.71
C THR A 54 11.48 -16.73 -7.49
N PRO A 55 12.36 -17.48 -6.81
CA PRO A 55 12.01 -18.14 -5.55
C PRO A 55 11.43 -17.17 -4.50
N SER A 56 11.91 -15.93 -4.45
CA SER A 56 11.39 -14.86 -3.61
C SER A 56 9.93 -14.51 -3.90
N VAL A 57 9.54 -14.49 -5.19
CA VAL A 57 8.14 -14.25 -5.59
C VAL A 57 7.26 -15.43 -5.18
N ALA A 58 7.69 -16.66 -5.48
CA ALA A 58 6.92 -17.85 -5.12
C ALA A 58 6.73 -17.98 -3.60
N SER A 59 7.79 -17.71 -2.83
CA SER A 59 7.75 -17.66 -1.37
C SER A 59 6.79 -16.59 -0.85
N ALA A 60 6.84 -15.38 -1.43
CA ALA A 60 5.93 -14.30 -1.05
C ALA A 60 4.46 -14.65 -1.35
N VAL A 61 4.16 -15.30 -2.48
CA VAL A 61 2.81 -15.77 -2.83
C VAL A 61 2.31 -16.77 -1.78
N GLU A 62 3.10 -17.80 -1.49
CA GLU A 62 2.72 -18.86 -0.54
C GLU A 62 2.46 -18.31 0.87
N GLN A 63 3.34 -17.43 1.35
CA GLN A 63 3.19 -16.81 2.68
C GLN A 63 1.98 -15.87 2.79
N SER A 64 1.44 -15.43 1.65
CA SER A 64 0.45 -14.35 1.56
C SER A 64 -0.94 -14.82 1.16
N ARG A 65 -1.08 -16.03 0.60
CA ARG A 65 -2.33 -16.55 0.02
C ARG A 65 -3.55 -16.49 0.95
N ALA A 66 -3.35 -16.64 2.27
CA ALA A 66 -4.43 -16.58 3.24
C ALA A 66 -5.01 -15.18 3.47
N PHE A 67 -4.32 -14.13 3.01
CA PHE A 67 -4.69 -12.73 3.22
C PHE A 67 -5.16 -12.03 1.94
N VAL A 68 -5.04 -12.68 0.78
CA VAL A 68 -5.33 -12.11 -0.53
C VAL A 68 -6.54 -12.81 -1.14
N GLN A 69 -7.57 -12.03 -1.49
CA GLN A 69 -8.81 -12.53 -2.11
C GLN A 69 -8.64 -12.72 -3.62
N THR A 70 -8.08 -11.73 -4.32
CA THR A 70 -7.84 -11.78 -5.77
C THR A 70 -6.40 -11.41 -6.08
N TRP A 71 -5.80 -12.13 -7.02
CA TRP A 71 -4.44 -11.88 -7.49
C TRP A 71 -4.46 -11.22 -8.86
N HIS A 72 -3.83 -10.06 -8.96
CA HIS A 72 -3.73 -9.27 -10.19
C HIS A 72 -2.36 -9.50 -10.79
N VAL A 73 -2.26 -10.35 -11.82
CA VAL A 73 -0.99 -10.87 -12.33
C VAL A 73 -0.66 -10.21 -13.65
N LEU A 74 0.53 -9.63 -13.77
CA LEU A 74 1.02 -9.09 -15.04
C LEU A 74 1.05 -10.20 -16.10
N ALA A 75 0.27 -10.03 -17.16
CA ALA A 75 0.06 -11.03 -18.21
C ALA A 75 0.55 -10.58 -19.57
N ALA A 76 0.48 -9.28 -19.85
CA ALA A 76 1.04 -8.70 -21.06
C ALA A 76 1.35 -7.22 -20.86
N GLU A 77 2.25 -6.72 -21.71
CA GLU A 77 2.63 -5.32 -21.77
C GLU A 77 2.61 -4.87 -23.23
N LYS A 78 1.98 -3.72 -23.46
CA LYS A 78 2.17 -2.94 -24.68
C LYS A 78 3.01 -1.71 -24.31
N ASP A 79 4.20 -1.59 -24.89
CA ASP A 79 5.07 -0.47 -24.57
C ASP A 79 4.77 0.77 -25.44
N SER A 80 5.46 1.88 -25.16
CA SER A 80 5.32 3.14 -25.88
C SER A 80 5.81 3.09 -27.34
N LYS A 81 6.54 2.03 -27.73
CA LYS A 81 7.00 1.80 -29.11
C LYS A 81 6.04 0.91 -29.89
N ASP A 82 4.87 0.65 -29.33
CA ASP A 82 3.82 -0.22 -29.86
C ASP A 82 4.13 -1.72 -29.75
N ASP A 83 5.23 -2.11 -29.09
CA ASP A 83 5.64 -3.51 -28.96
C ASP A 83 4.76 -4.26 -27.95
N TRP A 84 4.31 -5.46 -28.35
CA TRP A 84 3.48 -6.34 -27.53
C TRP A 84 4.30 -7.49 -26.95
N THR A 85 4.39 -7.55 -25.62
CA THR A 85 5.08 -8.61 -24.89
C THR A 85 4.10 -9.39 -24.03
N VAL A 86 4.11 -10.72 -24.13
CA VAL A 86 3.37 -11.59 -23.21
C VAL A 86 4.29 -11.97 -22.05
N VAL A 87 3.78 -11.86 -20.83
CA VAL A 87 4.49 -12.26 -19.61
C VAL A 87 3.87 -13.57 -19.12
N SER A 88 4.66 -14.64 -19.12
CA SER A 88 4.20 -15.94 -18.60
C SER A 88 4.45 -16.01 -17.09
N PRO A 89 3.41 -16.20 -16.27
CA PRO A 89 3.59 -16.52 -14.87
C PRO A 89 4.13 -17.93 -14.67
N ASP A 90 4.58 -18.24 -13.45
CA ASP A 90 4.78 -19.62 -13.03
C ASP A 90 3.41 -20.27 -12.78
N TRP A 91 2.94 -21.07 -13.74
CA TRP A 91 1.60 -21.66 -13.72
C TRP A 91 1.37 -22.57 -12.52
N THR A 92 2.39 -23.32 -12.09
CA THR A 92 2.29 -24.23 -10.94
C THR A 92 2.05 -23.47 -9.65
N THR A 93 2.84 -22.43 -9.39
CA THR A 93 2.69 -21.56 -8.21
C THR A 93 1.34 -20.85 -8.24
N LEU A 94 0.94 -20.32 -9.41
CA LEU A 94 -0.33 -19.61 -9.57
C LEU A 94 -1.55 -20.53 -9.34
N ALA A 95 -1.50 -21.77 -9.85
CA ALA A 95 -2.57 -22.76 -9.65
C ALA A 95 -2.70 -23.18 -8.17
N ALA A 96 -1.59 -23.27 -7.44
CA ALA A 96 -1.55 -23.65 -6.03
C ALA A 96 -2.16 -22.60 -5.08
N ILE A 97 -2.42 -21.38 -5.57
CA ILE A 97 -3.09 -20.33 -4.79
C ILE A 97 -4.56 -20.70 -4.51
N HIS A 98 -5.23 -21.35 -5.47
CA HIS A 98 -6.68 -21.65 -5.41
C HIS A 98 -7.58 -20.42 -5.16
N ALA A 99 -7.19 -19.24 -5.65
CA ALA A 99 -7.96 -18.00 -5.55
C ALA A 99 -8.18 -17.37 -6.93
N PRO A 100 -9.23 -16.53 -7.11
CA PRO A 100 -9.47 -15.78 -8.34
C PRO A 100 -8.24 -15.01 -8.84
N VAL A 101 -8.04 -15.03 -10.17
CA VAL A 101 -6.94 -14.33 -10.83
C VAL A 101 -7.48 -13.33 -11.86
N SER A 102 -6.97 -12.10 -11.82
CA SER A 102 -7.12 -11.09 -12.86
C SER A 102 -5.83 -11.03 -13.67
N ALA A 103 -5.90 -11.33 -14.98
CA ALA A 103 -4.76 -11.19 -15.86
C ALA A 103 -4.66 -9.74 -16.35
N VAL A 104 -3.57 -9.06 -15.99
CA VAL A 104 -3.37 -7.62 -16.24
C VAL A 104 -2.62 -7.40 -17.54
N VAL A 105 -3.21 -6.60 -18.42
CA VAL A 105 -2.59 -6.06 -19.63
C VAL A 105 -2.21 -4.62 -19.34
N ARG A 106 -0.90 -4.37 -19.17
CA ARG A 106 -0.34 -3.03 -19.03
C ARG A 106 -0.20 -2.39 -20.40
N ILE A 107 -0.70 -1.17 -20.55
CA ILE A 107 -0.54 -0.36 -21.76
C ILE A 107 0.19 0.92 -21.36
N ASP A 108 1.47 0.98 -21.72
CA ASP A 108 2.36 2.07 -21.37
C ASP A 108 2.17 3.29 -22.29
N GLY A 109 2.26 4.47 -21.70
CA GLY A 109 2.30 5.75 -22.40
C GLY A 109 1.00 6.24 -23.05
N GLN A 110 1.08 7.45 -23.58
CA GLN A 110 0.03 8.07 -24.40
C GLN A 110 0.13 7.51 -25.81
N LEU A 111 -0.64 6.47 -26.10
CA LEU A 111 -0.76 5.96 -27.47
C LEU A 111 -1.41 7.01 -28.38
N ASP A 112 -0.86 7.17 -29.59
CA ASP A 112 -1.38 8.10 -30.58
C ASP A 112 -2.77 7.71 -31.08
N ASP A 113 -3.02 6.41 -31.26
CA ASP A 113 -4.30 5.85 -31.68
C ASP A 113 -4.69 4.62 -30.85
N LEU A 114 -5.70 4.76 -29.99
CA LEU A 114 -6.23 3.66 -29.19
C LEU A 114 -6.96 2.58 -30.02
N ASN A 115 -7.28 2.85 -31.29
CA ASN A 115 -7.89 1.84 -32.17
C ASN A 115 -6.87 0.78 -32.63
N THR A 116 -5.57 1.01 -32.48
CA THR A 116 -4.52 0.01 -32.79
C THR A 116 -4.32 -1.00 -31.66
N LEU A 117 -4.98 -0.79 -30.51
CA LEU A 117 -4.90 -1.73 -29.40
C LEU A 117 -5.40 -3.12 -29.82
N PRO A 118 -4.60 -4.18 -29.59
CA PRO A 118 -4.86 -5.46 -30.23
C PRO A 118 -5.92 -6.27 -29.48
N VAL A 119 -7.21 -5.92 -29.66
CA VAL A 119 -8.35 -6.62 -29.04
C VAL A 119 -8.26 -8.13 -29.21
N ALA A 120 -7.96 -8.60 -30.43
CA ALA A 120 -7.82 -10.02 -30.72
C ALA A 120 -6.70 -10.71 -29.92
N ARG A 121 -5.58 -10.01 -29.63
CA ARG A 121 -4.50 -10.55 -28.80
C ARG A 121 -4.90 -10.65 -27.33
N ILE A 122 -5.66 -9.68 -26.82
CA ILE A 122 -6.18 -9.71 -25.44
C ILE A 122 -7.20 -10.84 -25.26
N VAL A 123 -8.10 -11.02 -26.23
CA VAL A 123 -9.08 -12.12 -26.23
C VAL A 123 -8.37 -13.47 -26.29
N LYS A 124 -7.36 -13.61 -27.15
CA LYS A 124 -6.53 -14.82 -27.22
C LYS A 124 -5.81 -15.08 -25.89
N LEU A 125 -5.20 -14.05 -25.29
CA LEU A 125 -4.53 -14.15 -23.98
C LEU A 125 -5.49 -14.70 -22.91
N ALA A 126 -6.73 -14.21 -22.86
CA ALA A 126 -7.74 -14.70 -21.92
C ALA A 126 -8.06 -16.19 -22.15
N ALA A 127 -8.19 -16.61 -23.41
CA ALA A 127 -8.45 -18.00 -23.77
C ALA A 127 -7.26 -18.91 -23.39
N ASP A 128 -6.03 -18.48 -23.67
CA ASP A 128 -4.81 -19.21 -23.34
C ASP A 128 -4.69 -19.39 -21.81
N TRP A 129 -4.95 -18.34 -21.01
CA TRP A 129 -4.93 -18.42 -19.55
C TRP A 129 -5.95 -19.41 -18.97
N LYS A 130 -7.14 -19.52 -19.58
CA LYS A 130 -8.13 -20.53 -19.17
C LYS A 130 -7.66 -21.96 -19.42
N GLN A 131 -6.90 -22.20 -20.49
CA GLN A 131 -6.38 -23.53 -20.82
C GLN A 131 -5.35 -24.03 -19.79
N HIS A 132 -4.71 -23.12 -19.05
CA HIS A 132 -3.79 -23.46 -17.97
C HIS A 132 -4.48 -23.89 -16.65
N GLY A 133 -5.81 -23.99 -16.62
CA GLY A 133 -6.56 -24.45 -15.44
C GLY A 133 -6.57 -23.44 -14.28
N ILE A 134 -6.20 -22.18 -14.55
CA ILE A 134 -6.25 -21.09 -13.58
C ILE A 134 -7.70 -20.58 -13.46
N PRO A 135 -8.18 -20.25 -12.25
CA PRO A 135 -9.48 -19.58 -12.05
C PRO A 135 -9.44 -18.12 -12.53
N LEU A 136 -9.30 -17.91 -13.84
CA LEU A 136 -9.30 -16.61 -14.48
C LEU A 136 -10.66 -15.93 -14.30
N ALA A 137 -10.70 -14.91 -13.44
CA ALA A 137 -11.89 -14.16 -13.10
C ALA A 137 -12.06 -12.89 -13.94
N ALA A 138 -10.95 -12.26 -14.36
CA ALA A 138 -10.98 -11.02 -15.13
C ALA A 138 -9.79 -10.87 -16.08
N ILE A 139 -10.01 -10.08 -17.13
CA ILE A 139 -8.95 -9.32 -17.79
C ILE A 139 -8.97 -7.91 -17.22
N GLU A 140 -7.82 -7.43 -16.77
CA GLU A 140 -7.62 -6.05 -16.34
C GLU A 140 -6.84 -5.28 -17.39
N ILE A 141 -7.32 -4.10 -17.75
CA ILE A 141 -6.56 -3.15 -18.56
C ILE A 141 -5.98 -2.10 -17.62
N ASP A 142 -4.67 -2.15 -17.42
CA ASP A 142 -3.94 -1.09 -16.73
C ASP A 142 -3.37 -0.11 -17.75
N HIS A 143 -3.97 1.07 -17.88
CA HIS A 143 -3.60 2.04 -18.91
C HIS A 143 -3.51 3.46 -18.36
N ASP A 144 -2.34 4.07 -18.51
CA ASP A 144 -2.09 5.48 -18.16
C ASP A 144 -2.66 6.42 -19.22
N CYS A 145 -3.97 6.30 -19.47
CA CYS A 145 -4.66 7.05 -20.50
C CYS A 145 -4.62 8.55 -20.19
N ALA A 146 -4.25 9.37 -21.18
CA ALA A 146 -4.42 10.80 -21.08
C ALA A 146 -5.91 11.16 -20.93
N THR A 147 -6.24 12.11 -20.05
CA THR A 147 -7.63 12.53 -19.78
C THR A 147 -8.39 12.95 -21.05
N SER A 148 -7.69 13.51 -22.05
CA SER A 148 -8.26 13.89 -23.36
C SER A 148 -8.63 12.69 -24.25
N ARG A 149 -8.15 11.48 -23.94
CA ARG A 149 -8.31 10.26 -24.76
C ARG A 149 -9.34 9.28 -24.20
N LEU A 150 -9.96 9.57 -23.04
CA LEU A 150 -10.91 8.65 -22.39
C LEU A 150 -12.08 8.22 -23.28
N ALA A 151 -12.56 9.09 -24.18
CA ALA A 151 -13.61 8.73 -25.13
C ALA A 151 -13.15 7.66 -26.15
N GLY A 152 -11.88 7.71 -26.58
CA GLY A 152 -11.28 6.65 -27.39
C GLY A 152 -11.09 5.36 -26.61
N TYR A 153 -10.67 5.49 -25.35
CA TYR A 153 -10.50 4.35 -24.46
C TYR A 153 -11.83 3.62 -24.21
N ALA A 154 -12.93 4.36 -24.02
CA ALA A 154 -14.26 3.76 -23.88
C ALA A 154 -14.68 2.95 -25.11
N ARG A 155 -14.39 3.43 -26.34
CA ARG A 155 -14.66 2.67 -27.57
C ARG A 155 -13.83 1.39 -27.66
N PHE A 156 -12.55 1.46 -27.28
CA PHE A 156 -11.70 0.28 -27.21
C PHE A 156 -12.25 -0.75 -26.21
N LEU A 157 -12.62 -0.33 -24.99
CA LEU A 157 -13.19 -1.24 -23.99
C LEU A 157 -14.51 -1.87 -24.45
N ALA A 158 -15.37 -1.11 -25.14
CA ALA A 158 -16.60 -1.64 -25.72
C ALA A 158 -16.30 -2.73 -26.77
N ALA A 159 -15.32 -2.48 -27.65
CA ALA A 159 -14.89 -3.45 -28.66
C ALA A 159 -14.28 -4.72 -28.04
N LEU A 160 -13.47 -4.55 -26.98
CA LEU A 160 -12.91 -5.67 -26.23
C LEU A 160 -14.01 -6.47 -25.54
N ARG A 161 -14.94 -5.81 -24.84
CA ARG A 161 -16.03 -6.47 -24.12
C ARG A 161 -16.92 -7.30 -25.06
N ALA A 162 -17.15 -6.83 -26.28
CA ALA A 162 -17.95 -7.53 -27.28
C ALA A 162 -17.34 -8.86 -27.76
N GLN A 163 -16.03 -9.04 -27.62
CA GLN A 163 -15.30 -10.24 -28.08
C GLN A 163 -14.79 -11.11 -26.93
N LEU A 164 -14.64 -10.54 -25.73
CA LEU A 164 -14.19 -11.27 -24.56
C LEU A 164 -15.30 -12.18 -24.03
N ASP A 165 -14.95 -13.41 -23.66
CA ASP A 165 -15.86 -14.39 -23.06
C ASP A 165 -16.71 -13.75 -21.93
N PRO A 166 -18.05 -13.85 -21.96
CA PRO A 166 -18.93 -13.24 -20.96
C PRO A 166 -18.69 -13.68 -19.51
N SER A 167 -18.07 -14.86 -19.31
CA SER A 167 -17.69 -15.36 -17.98
C SER A 167 -16.46 -14.66 -17.39
N VAL A 168 -15.64 -14.01 -18.23
CA VAL A 168 -14.46 -13.26 -17.80
C VAL A 168 -14.83 -11.80 -17.67
N LYS A 169 -14.68 -11.22 -16.47
CA LYS A 169 -14.95 -9.80 -16.25
C LYS A 169 -13.94 -8.91 -16.98
N LEU A 170 -14.37 -7.72 -17.36
CA LEU A 170 -13.49 -6.66 -17.83
C LEU A 170 -13.28 -5.65 -16.70
N THR A 171 -12.04 -5.44 -16.30
CA THR A 171 -11.68 -4.48 -15.25
C THR A 171 -10.67 -3.47 -15.77
N ILE A 172 -10.64 -2.27 -15.18
CA ILE A 172 -9.70 -1.23 -15.58
C ILE A 172 -9.09 -0.54 -14.37
N THR A 173 -7.86 -0.06 -14.51
CA THR A 173 -7.33 0.95 -13.61
C THR A 173 -7.91 2.32 -13.95
N ALA A 174 -8.01 3.18 -12.93
CA ALA A 174 -8.49 4.54 -13.07
C ALA A 174 -7.55 5.52 -12.36
N LEU A 175 -7.35 6.68 -12.97
CA LEU A 175 -6.45 7.71 -12.44
C LEU A 175 -7.23 8.90 -11.86
N PRO A 176 -6.76 9.51 -10.77
CA PRO A 176 -7.35 10.71 -10.20
C PRO A 176 -7.42 11.90 -11.18
N THR A 177 -6.50 11.97 -12.15
CA THR A 177 -6.49 13.00 -13.20
C THR A 177 -7.69 12.94 -14.15
N TRP A 178 -8.48 11.87 -14.08
CA TRP A 178 -9.68 11.70 -14.90
C TRP A 178 -10.94 12.27 -14.24
N LEU A 179 -10.87 12.64 -12.95
CA LEU A 179 -12.03 13.09 -12.18
C LEU A 179 -12.72 14.31 -12.82
N ASP A 180 -11.99 15.26 -13.39
CA ASP A 180 -12.64 16.41 -14.05
C ASP A 180 -13.17 16.11 -15.47
N SER A 181 -13.00 14.88 -15.97
CA SER A 181 -13.39 14.56 -17.35
C SER A 181 -14.88 14.27 -17.47
N PRO A 182 -15.58 14.88 -18.46
CA PRO A 182 -16.96 14.52 -18.78
C PRO A 182 -17.07 13.13 -19.41
N ALA A 183 -15.96 12.56 -19.91
CA ALA A 183 -15.94 11.23 -20.53
C ALA A 183 -15.78 10.09 -19.50
N LEU A 184 -15.47 10.39 -18.24
CA LEU A 184 -15.17 9.38 -17.22
C LEU A 184 -16.36 8.43 -17.01
N ASP A 185 -17.59 8.94 -16.83
CA ASP A 185 -18.75 8.11 -16.51
C ASP A 185 -19.05 7.11 -17.64
N ALA A 186 -18.92 7.56 -18.89
CA ALA A 186 -19.10 6.72 -20.07
C ALA A 186 -18.03 5.63 -20.20
N LEU A 187 -16.79 5.94 -19.78
CA LEU A 187 -15.69 4.99 -19.70
C LEU A 187 -15.94 3.93 -18.60
N LEU A 188 -16.25 4.36 -17.39
CA LEU A 188 -16.50 3.48 -16.24
C LEU A 188 -17.67 2.53 -16.49
N ALA A 189 -18.66 2.95 -17.29
CA ALA A 189 -19.78 2.10 -17.69
C ALA A 189 -19.38 0.90 -18.58
N GLN A 190 -18.21 0.93 -19.24
CA GLN A 190 -17.73 -0.16 -20.10
C GLN A 190 -17.10 -1.31 -19.32
N ALA A 191 -16.64 -1.07 -18.09
CA ALA A 191 -16.00 -2.07 -17.25
C ALA A 191 -16.99 -2.68 -16.24
N ASP A 192 -16.74 -3.92 -15.85
CA ASP A 192 -17.50 -4.61 -14.81
C ASP A 192 -17.10 -4.13 -13.40
N GLU A 193 -15.83 -3.73 -13.24
CA GLU A 193 -15.25 -3.17 -12.02
C GLU A 193 -14.08 -2.24 -12.38
N SER A 194 -13.76 -1.27 -11.52
CA SER A 194 -12.66 -0.31 -11.72
C SER A 194 -11.77 -0.20 -10.49
N ILE A 195 -10.49 0.14 -10.67
CA ILE A 195 -9.50 0.23 -9.60
C ILE A 195 -8.87 1.63 -9.61
N LEU A 196 -9.27 2.48 -8.67
CA LEU A 196 -8.73 3.84 -8.56
C LEU A 196 -7.33 3.82 -7.93
N GLN A 197 -6.32 4.24 -8.69
CA GLN A 197 -4.94 4.35 -8.22
C GLN A 197 -4.69 5.69 -7.54
N VAL A 198 -4.52 5.69 -6.22
CA VAL A 198 -4.33 6.93 -5.43
C VAL A 198 -2.87 7.16 -5.02
N HIS A 199 -1.93 6.49 -5.68
CA HIS A 199 -0.49 6.57 -5.42
C HIS A 199 0.23 7.31 -6.54
N ALA A 200 0.06 8.62 -6.61
CA ALA A 200 0.78 9.45 -7.56
C ALA A 200 1.85 10.30 -6.85
N VAL A 201 3.09 10.23 -7.32
CA VAL A 201 4.15 11.17 -6.92
C VAL A 201 3.84 12.52 -7.57
N MET A 202 2.99 13.32 -6.93
CA MET A 202 2.63 14.65 -7.46
C MET A 202 3.47 15.77 -6.86
N ASN A 203 4.07 15.56 -5.68
CA ASN A 203 4.81 16.62 -4.98
C ASN A 203 5.93 16.05 -4.08
N PRO A 204 7.20 16.48 -4.24
CA PRO A 204 8.34 16.03 -3.43
C PRO A 204 8.16 16.20 -1.93
N VAL A 205 7.47 17.27 -1.49
CA VAL A 205 7.26 17.60 -0.09
C VAL A 205 6.23 16.66 0.56
N ARG A 206 5.33 16.08 -0.24
CA ARG A 206 4.18 15.31 0.26
C ARG A 206 4.42 13.80 0.31
N GLY A 207 5.59 13.33 -0.13
CA GLY A 207 5.91 11.91 -0.15
C GLY A 207 5.22 11.16 -1.32
N LEU A 208 5.38 9.84 -1.32
CA LEU A 208 4.76 8.94 -2.30
C LEU A 208 3.23 8.84 -2.14
N PHE A 209 2.71 9.14 -0.94
CA PHE A 209 1.30 9.02 -0.61
C PHE A 209 0.84 10.15 0.32
N ASP A 210 -0.18 10.91 -0.12
CA ASP A 210 -0.86 11.94 0.67
C ASP A 210 -2.26 11.43 1.08
N PRO A 211 -2.52 11.11 2.35
CA PRO A 211 -3.78 10.53 2.81
C PRO A 211 -4.95 11.51 2.71
N ALA A 212 -4.71 12.82 2.81
CA ALA A 212 -5.77 13.82 2.70
C ALA A 212 -6.21 13.93 1.24
N GLN A 213 -5.25 13.99 0.31
CA GLN A 213 -5.52 14.03 -1.11
C GLN A 213 -6.14 12.71 -1.60
N ALA A 214 -5.59 11.56 -1.20
CA ALA A 214 -6.14 10.25 -1.53
C ALA A 214 -7.60 10.12 -1.06
N ARG A 215 -7.91 10.67 0.13
CA ARG A 215 -9.28 10.66 0.68
C ARG A 215 -10.22 11.56 -0.11
N ALA A 216 -9.74 12.70 -0.61
CA ALA A 216 -10.52 13.56 -1.50
C ALA A 216 -10.86 12.82 -2.81
N TRP A 217 -9.87 12.19 -3.44
CA TRP A 217 -10.06 11.44 -4.68
C TRP A 217 -11.06 10.28 -4.54
N VAL A 218 -10.94 9.44 -3.52
CA VAL A 218 -11.90 8.32 -3.33
C VAL A 218 -13.33 8.82 -3.09
N ARG A 219 -13.49 9.97 -2.43
CA ARG A 219 -14.80 10.58 -2.17
C ARG A 219 -15.43 11.18 -3.42
N GLU A 220 -14.61 11.80 -4.26
CA GLU A 220 -15.04 12.36 -5.53
C GLU A 220 -15.30 11.28 -6.58
N TYR A 221 -14.54 10.19 -6.55
CA TYR A 221 -14.70 9.06 -7.46
C TYR A 221 -15.96 8.23 -7.19
N ALA A 222 -16.30 8.00 -5.91
CA ALA A 222 -17.43 7.16 -5.51
C ALA A 222 -18.75 7.47 -6.24
N PRO A 223 -19.21 8.72 -6.42
CA PRO A 223 -20.43 9.02 -7.18
C PRO A 223 -20.31 8.87 -8.70
N ARG A 224 -19.11 8.74 -9.26
CA ARG A 224 -18.86 8.68 -10.72
C ARG A 224 -19.12 7.32 -11.34
N THR A 225 -19.25 6.28 -10.51
CA THR A 225 -19.54 4.92 -10.97
C THR A 225 -20.75 4.32 -10.28
N ARG A 226 -21.51 3.53 -11.03
CA ARG A 226 -22.57 2.64 -10.51
C ARG A 226 -22.09 1.19 -10.38
N ARG A 227 -20.88 0.90 -10.87
CA ARG A 227 -20.25 -0.42 -10.81
C ARG A 227 -19.41 -0.52 -9.54
N PRO A 228 -19.14 -1.75 -9.06
CA PRO A 228 -18.14 -1.97 -8.03
C PRO A 228 -16.80 -1.33 -8.37
N TRP A 229 -16.06 -0.91 -7.35
CA TRP A 229 -14.72 -0.39 -7.52
C TRP A 229 -13.83 -0.69 -6.32
N ARG A 230 -12.52 -0.61 -6.54
CA ARG A 230 -11.48 -0.80 -5.53
C ARG A 230 -10.54 0.39 -5.52
N VAL A 231 -9.77 0.53 -4.44
CA VAL A 231 -8.69 1.52 -4.36
C VAL A 231 -7.34 0.81 -4.38
N ALA A 232 -6.41 1.27 -5.20
CA ALA A 232 -5.05 0.74 -5.25
C ALA A 232 -4.09 1.56 -4.38
N LEU A 233 -3.41 0.88 -3.45
CA LEU A 233 -2.52 1.48 -2.46
C LEU A 233 -1.08 0.96 -2.58
N PRO A 234 -0.07 1.81 -2.34
CA PRO A 234 1.32 1.43 -2.52
C PRO A 234 1.86 0.66 -1.31
N THR A 235 2.79 -0.25 -1.56
CA THR A 235 3.53 -1.03 -0.54
C THR A 235 5.04 -0.83 -0.64
N TYR A 236 5.48 0.23 -1.32
CA TYR A 236 6.86 0.46 -1.68
C TYR A 236 7.28 1.91 -1.44
N GLY A 237 8.58 2.15 -1.45
CA GLY A 237 9.17 3.48 -1.57
C GLY A 237 9.76 3.70 -2.96
N SER A 238 10.09 4.94 -3.28
CA SER A 238 10.81 5.31 -4.49
C SER A 238 11.86 6.37 -4.17
N ARG A 239 13.04 6.22 -4.74
CA ARG A 239 14.07 7.25 -4.70
C ARG A 239 13.82 8.22 -5.84
N VAL A 240 13.73 9.50 -5.54
CA VAL A 240 13.62 10.55 -6.54
C VAL A 240 14.87 11.41 -6.51
N THR A 241 15.53 11.52 -7.65
CA THR A 241 16.67 12.42 -7.87
C THR A 241 16.13 13.68 -8.51
N TRP A 242 16.48 14.84 -7.94
CA TRP A 242 16.07 16.15 -8.45
C TRP A 242 17.25 16.85 -9.08
N GLY A 243 17.01 17.49 -10.23
CA GLY A 243 17.98 18.39 -10.84
C GLY A 243 18.04 19.72 -10.08
N ASP A 244 19.11 20.48 -10.30
CA ASP A 244 19.31 21.80 -9.68
C ASP A 244 18.24 22.84 -10.08
N ASP A 245 17.43 22.53 -11.11
CA ASP A 245 16.27 23.31 -11.56
C ASP A 245 14.97 23.00 -10.79
N GLY A 246 15.04 22.09 -9.80
CA GLY A 246 13.89 21.65 -9.01
C GLY A 246 12.95 20.68 -9.74
N ARG A 247 13.33 20.18 -10.93
CA ARG A 247 12.58 19.16 -11.67
C ARG A 247 13.07 17.76 -11.33
N VAL A 248 12.21 16.77 -11.52
CA VAL A 248 12.59 15.35 -11.37
C VAL A 248 13.63 15.02 -12.43
N ALA A 249 14.85 14.68 -12.00
CA ALA A 249 15.93 14.20 -12.84
C ALA A 249 15.95 12.66 -12.94
N GLY A 250 15.34 11.94 -11.98
CA GLY A 250 15.19 10.49 -12.04
C GLY A 250 14.26 9.94 -10.95
N ILE A 251 13.62 8.80 -11.21
CA ILE A 251 12.83 8.05 -10.24
C ILE A 251 13.32 6.60 -10.26
N GLU A 252 13.80 6.09 -9.13
CA GLU A 252 14.18 4.69 -8.94
C GLU A 252 13.18 4.01 -8.01
N SER A 253 12.56 2.92 -8.45
CA SER A 253 11.67 2.12 -7.60
C SER A 253 12.44 0.98 -6.90
N GLU A 254 12.94 -0.02 -7.63
CA GLU A 254 13.63 -1.19 -7.00
C GLU A 254 15.04 -1.47 -7.56
N ARG A 255 15.40 -0.95 -8.74
CA ARG A 255 16.75 -1.10 -9.29
C ARG A 255 17.47 0.24 -9.29
N PRO A 256 18.75 0.28 -8.89
CA PRO A 256 19.58 1.48 -9.07
C PRO A 256 19.59 1.87 -10.54
N MET A 257 19.36 3.14 -10.86
CA MET A 257 19.70 3.64 -12.18
C MET A 257 21.21 3.79 -12.24
N LEU A 258 21.84 3.12 -13.21
CA LEU A 258 23.16 3.55 -13.67
C LEU A 258 22.96 4.91 -14.32
N LEU A 259 23.13 5.98 -13.56
CA LEU A 259 23.16 7.33 -14.10
C LEU A 259 24.24 7.37 -15.18
N ALA A 260 23.82 7.61 -16.42
CA ALA A 260 24.74 7.92 -17.50
C ALA A 260 25.43 9.22 -17.11
N ASN A 261 26.72 9.14 -16.81
CA ASN A 261 27.59 10.17 -16.23
C ASN A 261 27.61 10.10 -14.70
N GLY A 262 28.72 9.63 -14.13
CA GLY A 262 28.99 9.46 -12.70
C GLY A 262 29.06 10.75 -11.88
N SER A 263 28.17 11.71 -12.15
CA SER A 263 27.95 12.92 -11.36
C SER A 263 26.64 12.76 -10.58
N THR A 264 26.75 12.46 -9.29
CA THR A 264 25.68 12.67 -8.29
C THR A 264 25.50 14.16 -8.02
N GLN A 265 25.16 14.96 -9.04
CA GLN A 265 24.81 16.37 -8.87
C GLN A 265 23.28 16.49 -8.94
N GLY A 266 22.65 16.22 -7.80
CA GLY A 266 21.21 16.34 -7.60
C GLY A 266 20.82 15.92 -6.19
N VAL A 267 19.80 16.55 -5.62
CA VAL A 267 19.30 16.18 -4.28
C VAL A 267 18.50 14.89 -4.40
N VAL A 268 18.89 13.87 -3.63
CA VAL A 268 18.25 12.54 -3.64
C VAL A 268 17.31 12.42 -2.43
N HIS A 269 16.04 12.11 -2.70
CA HIS A 269 15.02 11.89 -1.66
C HIS A 269 14.44 10.47 -1.75
N GLU A 270 14.48 9.72 -0.64
CA GLU A 270 13.71 8.47 -0.49
C GLU A 270 12.28 8.82 -0.08
N LEU A 271 11.32 8.58 -0.98
CA LEU A 271 9.89 8.73 -0.73
C LEU A 271 9.33 7.38 -0.33
N VAL A 272 8.91 7.21 0.91
CA VAL A 272 8.38 5.93 1.41
C VAL A 272 6.88 6.04 1.64
N ALA A 273 6.12 5.03 1.19
CA ALA A 273 4.77 4.78 1.69
C ALA A 273 4.85 4.32 3.15
N GLN A 274 4.52 5.17 4.13
CA GLN A 274 4.64 4.82 5.55
C GLN A 274 3.50 3.84 5.94
N PRO A 275 3.79 2.66 6.51
CA PRO A 275 2.77 1.68 6.90
C PRO A 275 1.68 2.27 7.82
N GLU A 276 2.05 3.13 8.76
CA GLU A 276 1.14 3.76 9.72
C GLU A 276 0.19 4.74 9.03
N GLN A 277 0.71 5.55 8.11
CA GLN A 277 -0.08 6.52 7.34
C GLN A 277 -1.11 5.81 6.46
N ILE A 278 -0.71 4.73 5.81
CA ILE A 278 -1.62 3.92 4.98
C ILE A 278 -2.62 3.16 5.84
N SER A 279 -2.20 2.54 6.94
CA SER A 279 -3.12 1.85 7.86
C SER A 279 -4.19 2.81 8.41
N ALA A 280 -3.80 4.03 8.79
CA ALA A 280 -4.73 5.06 9.23
C ALA A 280 -5.69 5.52 8.11
N PHE A 281 -5.18 5.68 6.88
CA PHE A 281 -6.01 5.98 5.70
C PHE A 281 -7.04 4.87 5.46
N VAL A 282 -6.62 3.60 5.54
CA VAL A 282 -7.51 2.48 5.30
C VAL A 282 -8.63 2.42 6.34
N ALA A 283 -8.29 2.52 7.63
CA ALA A 283 -9.28 2.60 8.69
C ALA A 283 -10.24 3.79 8.50
N ARG A 284 -9.80 4.86 7.82
CA ARG A 284 -10.67 6.00 7.49
C ARG A 284 -11.64 5.69 6.36
N ILE A 285 -11.18 5.11 5.25
CA ILE A 285 -12.08 4.80 4.11
C ILE A 285 -13.09 3.70 4.43
N GLU A 286 -12.73 2.74 5.30
CA GLU A 286 -13.66 1.72 5.81
C GLU A 286 -14.80 2.35 6.62
N ARG A 287 -14.48 3.35 7.46
CA ARG A 287 -15.49 4.12 8.21
C ARG A 287 -16.31 5.06 7.33
N ASP A 288 -15.72 5.58 6.26
CA ASP A 288 -16.42 6.45 5.32
C ASP A 288 -17.50 5.67 4.52
N ALA A 289 -17.43 4.33 4.47
CA ALA A 289 -18.43 3.42 3.87
C ALA A 289 -18.87 3.87 2.46
N LEU A 290 -17.89 4.19 1.61
CA LEU A 290 -18.13 4.76 0.28
C LEU A 290 -18.94 3.81 -0.61
N PRO A 291 -20.03 4.28 -1.25
CA PRO A 291 -20.84 3.44 -2.13
C PRO A 291 -20.02 2.79 -3.24
N GLY A 292 -20.21 1.48 -3.44
CA GLY A 292 -19.55 0.71 -4.49
C GLY A 292 -18.11 0.29 -4.17
N LEU A 293 -17.47 0.83 -3.13
CA LEU A 293 -16.13 0.42 -2.71
C LEU A 293 -16.17 -1.02 -2.18
N LYS A 294 -15.49 -1.94 -2.86
CA LYS A 294 -15.51 -3.37 -2.56
C LYS A 294 -14.23 -3.93 -1.98
N GLY A 295 -13.11 -3.22 -2.07
CA GLY A 295 -11.83 -3.73 -1.61
C GLY A 295 -10.65 -2.81 -1.88
N ILE A 296 -9.48 -3.30 -1.51
CA ILE A 296 -8.19 -2.64 -1.67
C ILE A 296 -7.31 -3.54 -2.53
N VAL A 297 -6.59 -2.96 -3.50
CA VAL A 297 -5.58 -3.69 -4.28
C VAL A 297 -4.20 -3.16 -3.90
N TRP A 298 -3.32 -4.02 -3.39
CA TRP A 298 -1.99 -3.64 -2.93
C TRP A 298 -1.00 -3.68 -4.09
N PHE A 299 -0.46 -2.53 -4.48
CA PHE A 299 0.56 -2.39 -5.52
C PHE A 299 1.93 -2.20 -4.87
N ARG A 300 2.81 -3.21 -4.82
CA ARG A 300 2.67 -4.61 -5.30
C ARG A 300 2.92 -5.60 -4.16
N LEU A 301 2.75 -6.90 -4.39
CA LEU A 301 3.22 -7.93 -3.46
C LEU A 301 4.71 -7.69 -3.15
N PRO A 302 5.09 -7.42 -1.89
CA PRO A 302 6.48 -7.29 -1.50
C PRO A 302 7.16 -8.66 -1.45
N THR A 303 8.46 -8.68 -1.68
CA THR A 303 9.30 -9.88 -1.60
C THR A 303 10.49 -9.64 -0.66
N ASP A 304 11.14 -10.71 -0.22
CA ASP A 304 12.35 -10.61 0.59
C ASP A 304 13.53 -9.98 -0.17
N ALA A 305 13.55 -10.11 -1.50
CA ALA A 305 14.53 -9.53 -2.40
C ALA A 305 14.33 -8.02 -2.68
N ASP A 306 13.20 -7.44 -2.26
CA ASP A 306 12.95 -6.02 -2.47
C ASP A 306 13.75 -5.15 -1.48
N GLU A 307 14.30 -4.05 -1.99
CA GLU A 307 15.08 -3.09 -1.20
C GLU A 307 14.21 -1.95 -0.67
N ARG A 308 13.21 -1.53 -1.46
CA ARG A 308 12.33 -0.39 -1.10
C ARG A 308 10.88 -0.78 -0.85
N ALA A 309 10.50 -2.03 -1.11
CA ALA A 309 9.20 -2.55 -0.71
C ALA A 309 9.14 -2.85 0.79
N TRP A 310 7.94 -2.82 1.35
CA TRP A 310 7.71 -3.24 2.73
C TRP A 310 8.21 -4.67 2.96
N SER A 311 8.57 -5.01 4.19
CA SER A 311 8.68 -6.40 4.60
C SER A 311 7.31 -7.10 4.54
N LEU A 312 7.32 -8.41 4.29
CA LEU A 312 6.10 -9.22 4.35
C LEU A 312 5.43 -9.16 5.74
N VAL A 313 6.22 -8.99 6.80
CA VAL A 313 5.73 -8.83 8.19
C VAL A 313 4.88 -7.57 8.30
N SER A 314 5.41 -6.43 7.85
CA SER A 314 4.73 -5.13 7.87
C SER A 314 3.49 -5.13 6.97
N TRP A 315 3.63 -5.67 5.77
CA TRP A 315 2.51 -5.81 4.85
C TRP A 315 1.38 -6.66 5.44
N ARG A 316 1.69 -7.82 6.03
CA ARG A 316 0.69 -8.65 6.73
C ARG A 316 0.03 -7.93 7.90
N ALA A 317 0.79 -7.17 8.69
CA ALA A 317 0.24 -6.39 9.79
C ALA A 317 -0.79 -5.36 9.28
N VAL A 318 -0.50 -4.68 8.16
CA VAL A 318 -1.41 -3.74 7.52
C VAL A 318 -2.66 -4.43 6.95
N LEU A 319 -2.49 -5.55 6.23
CA LEU A 319 -3.61 -6.32 5.63
C LEU A 319 -4.60 -6.83 6.68
N THR A 320 -4.08 -7.19 7.86
CA THR A 320 -4.87 -7.74 8.98
C THR A 320 -5.37 -6.68 9.95
N ARG A 321 -5.14 -5.39 9.66
CA ARG A 321 -5.49 -4.26 10.56
C ARG A 321 -4.87 -4.39 11.96
N ALA A 322 -3.73 -5.06 12.07
CA ALA A 322 -3.03 -5.20 13.34
C ALA A 322 -2.49 -3.82 13.78
N PRO A 323 -2.47 -3.53 15.10
CA PRO A 323 -1.74 -2.39 15.61
C PRO A 323 -0.26 -2.46 15.18
N LEU A 324 0.22 -1.38 14.58
CA LEU A 324 1.60 -1.26 14.12
C LEU A 324 2.47 -0.78 15.27
N THR A 325 3.53 -1.52 15.57
CA THR A 325 4.49 -1.22 16.62
C THR A 325 5.87 -1.18 16.02
N SER A 326 6.47 0.02 15.99
CA SER A 326 7.89 0.20 15.69
C SER A 326 8.69 -0.02 16.96
N ALA A 327 9.67 -0.93 16.90
CA ALA A 327 10.56 -1.22 18.02
C ALA A 327 11.98 -1.41 17.48
N ILE A 328 12.66 -0.29 17.22
CA ILE A 328 14.08 -0.30 16.85
C ILE A 328 14.92 -0.20 18.12
N ALA A 329 15.80 -1.18 18.29
CA ALA A 329 16.81 -1.18 19.34
C ALA A 329 18.20 -1.31 18.72
N ALA A 330 19.21 -0.77 19.39
CA ALA A 330 20.58 -1.05 19.05
C ALA A 330 21.05 -2.31 19.80
N ASP A 331 21.72 -3.21 19.08
CA ASP A 331 22.34 -4.43 19.59
C ASP A 331 23.85 -4.32 19.40
N VAL A 332 24.58 -4.46 20.50
CA VAL A 332 26.04 -4.31 20.54
C VAL A 332 26.66 -5.61 20.95
N ARG A 333 27.49 -6.16 20.07
CA ARG A 333 28.12 -7.47 20.26
C ARG A 333 29.63 -7.34 20.30
N PRO A 334 30.33 -7.96 21.26
CA PRO A 334 31.78 -8.04 21.22
C PRO A 334 32.23 -8.69 19.91
N SER A 335 33.18 -8.05 19.22
CA SER A 335 33.79 -8.62 18.04
C SER A 335 34.78 -9.71 18.44
N ALA A 336 34.75 -10.85 17.75
CA ALA A 336 35.74 -11.92 17.96
C ALA A 336 37.15 -11.54 17.48
N GLN A 337 37.27 -10.43 16.74
CA GLN A 337 38.52 -10.02 16.09
C GLN A 337 39.51 -9.41 17.07
N GLN A 338 39.05 -8.56 18.00
CA GLN A 338 39.90 -7.86 18.97
C GLN A 338 39.14 -7.58 20.28
N PRO A 339 39.78 -7.76 21.46
CA PRO A 339 39.22 -7.30 22.72
C PRO A 339 38.95 -5.78 22.72
N GLY A 340 37.81 -5.37 23.27
CA GLY A 340 37.39 -3.96 23.32
C GLY A 340 36.78 -3.42 22.02
N LEU A 341 36.72 -4.24 20.97
CA LEU A 341 35.98 -3.94 19.75
C LEU A 341 34.55 -4.50 19.82
N PHE A 342 33.57 -3.70 19.43
CA PHE A 342 32.17 -4.06 19.44
C PHE A 342 31.51 -3.71 18.11
N ASP A 343 30.75 -4.65 17.55
CA ASP A 343 29.90 -4.42 16.38
C ASP A 343 28.57 -3.83 16.85
N VAL A 344 28.11 -2.78 16.17
CA VAL A 344 26.85 -2.09 16.45
C VAL A 344 25.88 -2.31 15.32
N SER A 345 24.69 -2.76 15.67
CA SER A 345 23.63 -3.01 14.71
C SER A 345 22.30 -2.52 15.24
N LEU A 346 21.39 -2.17 14.33
CA LEU A 346 20.00 -1.94 14.64
C LEU A 346 19.20 -3.22 14.43
N VAL A 347 18.27 -3.50 15.33
CA VAL A 347 17.35 -4.63 15.25
C VAL A 347 15.92 -4.09 15.33
N SER A 348 15.08 -4.51 14.39
CA SER A 348 13.64 -4.24 14.46
C SER A 348 12.91 -5.42 15.11
N GLY A 349 12.49 -5.25 16.35
CA GLY A 349 11.64 -6.21 17.08
C GLY A 349 10.14 -5.99 16.86
N GLY A 350 9.76 -4.97 16.08
CA GLY A 350 8.39 -4.59 15.80
C GLY A 350 7.75 -5.39 14.64
N ASN A 351 6.50 -5.07 14.33
CA ASN A 351 5.75 -5.64 13.21
C ASN A 351 5.52 -4.63 12.07
N THR A 352 6.24 -3.51 12.07
CA THR A 352 6.17 -2.45 11.06
C THR A 352 7.57 -2.04 10.64
N ASP A 353 7.71 -1.67 9.37
CA ASP A 353 8.95 -1.13 8.83
C ASP A 353 9.05 0.30 9.31
N ALA A 354 10.21 0.69 9.81
CA ALA A 354 10.38 1.99 10.42
C ALA A 354 11.58 2.72 9.81
N PRO A 355 11.52 4.07 9.69
CA PRO A 355 12.68 4.85 9.30
C PRO A 355 13.88 4.54 10.19
N LEU A 356 15.07 4.51 9.59
CA LEU A 356 16.32 4.44 10.35
C LEU A 356 16.38 5.62 11.33
N PRO A 357 16.72 5.40 12.61
CA PRO A 357 16.88 6.46 13.60
C PRO A 357 17.86 7.56 13.16
N ALA A 358 17.67 8.81 13.61
CA ALA A 358 18.60 9.87 13.27
C ALA A 358 19.99 9.65 13.90
N THR A 359 20.04 9.16 15.14
CA THR A 359 21.32 8.93 15.84
C THR A 359 21.32 7.66 16.68
N VAL A 360 22.51 7.06 16.81
CA VAL A 360 22.83 6.01 17.78
C VAL A 360 24.00 6.48 18.62
N ARG A 361 23.77 6.67 19.92
CA ARG A 361 24.75 7.19 20.87
C ARG A 361 25.29 6.07 21.75
N THR A 362 26.56 6.16 22.13
CA THR A 362 27.17 5.31 23.18
C THR A 362 27.20 6.05 24.51
N ASP A 363 26.88 5.34 25.60
CA ASP A 363 27.01 5.85 26.97
C ASP A 363 28.38 5.54 27.59
N ALA A 364 29.14 4.64 26.96
CA ALA A 364 30.49 4.30 27.39
C ALA A 364 31.51 5.30 26.84
N SER A 365 32.58 5.53 27.60
CA SER A 365 33.78 6.27 27.17
C SER A 365 34.54 5.45 26.12
N CYS A 366 34.03 5.43 24.90
CA CYS A 366 34.64 4.77 23.77
C CYS A 366 35.66 5.71 23.10
N ALA A 367 36.81 5.17 22.72
CA ALA A 367 37.95 5.92 22.20
C ALA A 367 37.86 6.13 20.68
N ALA A 368 37.17 5.24 19.97
CA ALA A 368 36.96 5.35 18.53
C ALA A 368 35.66 4.64 18.11
N ALA A 369 35.17 4.98 16.92
CA ALA A 369 34.05 4.35 16.26
C ALA A 369 34.13 4.62 14.76
N ASP A 370 33.36 3.88 13.97
CA ASP A 370 33.07 4.24 12.60
C ASP A 370 31.67 3.75 12.20
N GLY A 371 31.08 4.44 11.21
CA GLY A 371 29.75 4.13 10.70
C GLY A 371 29.81 3.45 9.33
N ILE A 372 28.88 2.54 9.09
CA ILE A 372 28.68 1.86 7.80
C ILE A 372 27.18 1.82 7.45
N ASN A 373 26.86 1.40 6.22
CA ASN A 373 25.49 1.17 5.77
C ASN A 373 24.54 2.33 6.10
N GLY A 374 24.95 3.56 5.78
CA GLY A 374 24.10 4.76 5.94
C GLY A 374 24.27 5.50 7.26
N TYR A 375 25.21 5.09 8.11
CA TYR A 375 25.65 5.84 9.28
C TYR A 375 27.10 6.30 9.10
N ALA A 376 27.44 7.43 9.72
CA ALA A 376 28.80 7.93 9.81
C ALA A 376 29.07 8.38 11.25
N LEU A 377 30.34 8.36 11.63
CA LEU A 377 30.80 8.94 12.89
C LEU A 377 30.54 10.44 12.92
N ASP A 378 30.00 10.93 14.03
CA ASP A 378 29.89 12.35 14.31
C ASP A 378 30.06 12.64 15.82
N TYR A 379 30.13 13.91 16.16
CA TYR A 379 30.31 14.41 17.52
C TYR A 379 29.36 15.57 17.80
N ASP A 380 28.76 15.58 18.99
CA ASP A 380 28.01 16.73 19.50
C ASP A 380 28.47 17.09 20.93
N ALA A 381 27.76 18.02 21.57
CA ALA A 381 28.06 18.45 22.94
C ALA A 381 27.97 17.31 23.97
N ARG A 382 27.31 16.19 23.65
CA ARG A 382 27.18 14.99 24.50
C ARG A 382 28.19 13.89 24.12
N GLY A 383 29.07 14.13 23.14
CA GLY A 383 30.14 13.22 22.75
C GLY A 383 29.89 12.48 21.44
N MET A 384 30.50 11.30 21.32
CA MET A 384 30.54 10.50 20.09
C MET A 384 29.18 9.84 19.79
N LEU A 385 28.79 9.87 18.51
CA LEU A 385 27.56 9.24 18.03
C LEU A 385 27.72 8.72 16.59
N LEU A 386 26.88 7.77 16.20
CA LEU A 386 26.70 7.40 14.80
C LEU A 386 25.47 8.16 14.28
N ARG A 387 25.68 9.07 13.32
CA ARG A 387 24.61 9.84 12.68
C ARG A 387 24.19 9.18 11.39
N ARG A 388 22.88 9.10 11.16
CA ARG A 388 22.32 8.72 9.87
C ARG A 388 22.69 9.74 8.80
N VAL A 389 23.44 9.31 7.81
CA VAL A 389 23.83 10.11 6.63
C VAL A 389 23.06 9.72 5.37
N GLN A 390 22.46 8.53 5.35
CA GLN A 390 21.56 8.09 4.28
C GLN A 390 20.21 7.67 4.88
N PRO A 391 19.08 8.21 4.37
CA PRO A 391 17.77 7.74 4.79
C PRO A 391 17.55 6.29 4.36
N GLY A 392 16.64 5.60 5.05
CA GLY A 392 16.28 4.23 4.72
C GLY A 392 15.28 3.68 5.72
N LEU A 393 14.77 2.48 5.43
CA LEU A 393 13.91 1.73 6.34
C LEU A 393 14.71 0.59 6.99
N LEU A 394 14.43 0.36 8.26
CA LEU A 394 14.72 -0.92 8.90
C LEU A 394 13.47 -1.79 8.81
N ARG A 395 13.57 -2.84 7.99
CA ARG A 395 12.50 -3.83 7.77
C ARG A 395 12.15 -4.54 9.09
N ALA A 396 10.87 -4.79 9.34
CA ALA A 396 10.41 -5.51 10.52
C ALA A 396 11.05 -6.89 10.61
N GLY A 397 11.51 -7.27 11.81
CA GLY A 397 12.21 -8.53 12.07
C GLY A 397 13.66 -8.58 11.56
N MET A 398 14.18 -7.51 10.94
CA MET A 398 15.51 -7.50 10.36
C MET A 398 16.54 -6.81 11.25
N ARG A 399 17.81 -7.16 11.01
CA ARG A 399 19.00 -6.52 11.57
C ARG A 399 19.72 -5.74 10.47
N ARG A 400 20.29 -4.59 10.82
CA ARG A 400 21.24 -3.84 9.98
C ARG A 400 22.47 -3.49 10.78
N ASP A 401 23.63 -3.93 10.34
CA ASP A 401 24.90 -3.50 10.93
C ASP A 401 25.17 -2.06 10.50
N ILE A 402 25.48 -1.19 11.47
CA ILE A 402 25.60 0.26 11.25
C ILE A 402 26.97 0.83 11.63
N GLY A 403 27.83 0.03 12.25
CA GLY A 403 29.16 0.50 12.61
C GLY A 403 29.83 -0.40 13.63
N TRP A 404 30.93 0.11 14.18
CA TRP A 404 31.65 -0.51 15.28
C TRP A 404 32.10 0.55 16.28
N LEU A 405 32.36 0.12 17.51
CA LEU A 405 32.88 0.94 18.60
C LEU A 405 34.13 0.28 19.16
N ARG A 406 35.14 1.08 19.48
CA ARG A 406 36.30 0.68 20.27
C ARG A 406 36.21 1.35 21.62
N CYS A 407 35.90 0.57 22.63
CA CYS A 407 35.80 1.02 24.01
C CYS A 407 36.94 0.40 24.82
N GLY A 408 37.32 1.03 25.94
CA GLY A 408 38.31 0.45 26.86
C GLY A 408 37.83 -0.88 27.46
N GLU A 409 38.53 -1.40 28.48
CA GLU A 409 37.97 -2.47 29.30
C GLU A 409 36.71 -1.95 30.01
N VAL A 410 35.55 -2.25 29.42
CA VAL A 410 34.24 -1.92 29.98
C VAL A 410 33.86 -3.01 30.99
N ASP A 411 33.42 -2.59 32.18
CA ASP A 411 32.89 -3.50 33.20
C ASP A 411 31.84 -4.45 32.59
N ASN A 412 31.98 -5.74 32.86
CA ASN A 412 31.11 -6.81 32.35
C ASN A 412 31.06 -6.97 30.81
N LYS A 413 31.99 -6.37 30.04
CA LYS A 413 32.00 -6.44 28.56
C LYS A 413 30.70 -5.96 27.89
N LYS A 414 29.94 -5.08 28.54
CA LYS A 414 28.68 -4.53 28.01
C LYS A 414 28.85 -3.05 27.71
N VAL A 415 28.55 -2.67 26.47
CA VAL A 415 28.46 -1.28 26.03
C VAL A 415 26.98 -0.95 25.83
N SER A 416 26.49 0.06 26.54
CA SER A 416 25.15 0.59 26.34
C SER A 416 25.15 1.62 25.21
N VAL A 417 24.13 1.50 24.36
CA VAL A 417 23.87 2.44 23.28
C VAL A 417 22.38 2.80 23.26
N HIS A 418 22.10 4.04 22.89
CA HIS A 418 20.77 4.60 22.84
C HIS A 418 20.43 5.05 21.43
N VAL A 419 19.22 4.70 21.00
CA VAL A 419 18.66 5.07 19.71
C VAL A 419 17.84 6.35 19.91
N GLU A 420 18.15 7.41 19.17
CA GLU A 420 17.39 8.66 19.20
C GLU A 420 16.73 8.91 17.82
N PRO A 421 15.44 9.32 17.79
CA PRO A 421 14.66 9.43 16.57
C PRO A 421 15.18 10.47 15.57
#